data_AF-A0A960J4G5-F1
#
_entry.id   AF-A0A960J4G5-F1
#
_cell.length_a   1.000
_cell.length_b   1.000
_cell.length_c   1.000
_cell.angle_alpha   90.00
_cell.angle_beta   90.00
_cell.angle_gamma   90.00
#
_symmetry.space_group_name_H-M   'P 1'
#
loop_
_entity.id
_entity.type
_entity.pdbx_description
1 polymer ?
#
loop_
_entity_poly.entity_id
_entity_poly.type
_entity_poly.pdbx_seq_one_letter_code
_entity_poly.pdbx_strand_id
1 'polypeptide(L)'
;MGETSHADPVHRWARRPIPEDVTRRWIADGWWRDESLGDMVAAGLERLGDVRFEVHSKFRPWSGTFGDVDRAARSMATELRARGVGAGDVIVVQLPNWV
;
A
#
# COMPACT_ATOMS: atom_id res chain seq x y z
N MET A 1 -26.24 -30.90 15.22
CA MET A 1 -24.93 -31.46 14.84
C MET A 1 -24.83 -31.28 13.34
N GLY A 2 -24.37 -30.16 12.78
CA GLY A 2 -23.38 -29.21 13.26
C GLY A 2 -22.20 -29.21 12.29
N GLU A 3 -22.47 -29.04 10.99
CA GLU A 3 -21.42 -28.86 9.99
C GLU A 3 -21.33 -27.37 9.67
N THR A 4 -20.55 -26.69 10.51
CA THR A 4 -19.93 -25.42 10.13
C THR A 4 -19.01 -25.71 8.95
N SER A 5 -19.51 -25.47 7.75
CA SER A 5 -18.70 -25.36 6.53
C SER A 5 -17.58 -24.35 6.82
N HIS A 6 -16.37 -24.88 7.04
CA HIS A 6 -15.17 -24.06 7.09
C HIS A 6 -14.88 -23.67 5.66
N ALA A 7 -15.23 -22.44 5.30
CA ALA A 7 -14.78 -21.84 4.05
C ALA A 7 -13.26 -22.03 3.96
N ASP A 8 -12.81 -22.66 2.87
CA ASP A 8 -11.41 -22.95 2.60
C ASP A 8 -10.57 -21.65 2.68
N PRO A 9 -9.64 -21.51 3.65
CA PRO A 9 -8.98 -20.24 3.93
C PRO A 9 -8.14 -19.71 2.76
N VAL A 10 -7.77 -20.56 1.79
CA VAL A 10 -7.01 -20.15 0.58
C VAL A 10 -7.84 -19.34 -0.41
N HIS A 11 -9.18 -19.31 -0.29
CA HIS A 11 -10.05 -18.69 -1.30
C HIS A 11 -10.56 -17.27 -0.97
N ARG A 12 -10.29 -16.74 0.23
CA ARG A 12 -10.95 -15.49 0.69
C ARG A 12 -10.61 -14.25 -0.13
N TRP A 13 -9.45 -14.24 -0.81
CA TRP A 13 -8.94 -13.09 -1.57
C TRP A 13 -8.42 -13.46 -2.96
N ALA A 14 -8.93 -14.54 -3.56
CA ALA A 14 -8.47 -15.00 -4.87
C ALA A 14 -8.69 -13.91 -5.93
N ARG A 15 -7.61 -13.56 -6.65
CA ARG A 15 -7.67 -12.62 -7.77
C ARG A 15 -8.25 -13.31 -8.99
N ARG A 16 -9.20 -12.68 -9.67
CA ARG A 16 -9.66 -13.14 -10.97
C ARG A 16 -8.57 -12.86 -12.03
N PRO A 17 -8.13 -13.85 -12.81
CA PRO A 17 -7.20 -13.60 -13.90
C PRO A 17 -7.82 -12.70 -14.96
N ILE A 18 -7.00 -11.84 -15.55
CA ILE A 18 -7.39 -10.96 -16.66
C ILE A 18 -6.96 -11.63 -17.97
N PRO A 19 -7.80 -11.63 -19.02
CA PRO A 19 -7.42 -12.18 -20.32
C PRO A 19 -6.11 -11.59 -20.86
N GLU A 20 -5.21 -12.44 -21.36
CA GLU A 20 -3.87 -12.05 -21.76
C GLU A 20 -3.84 -11.03 -22.91
N ASP A 21 -4.80 -11.12 -23.83
CA ASP A 21 -4.95 -10.18 -24.93
C ASP A 21 -5.24 -8.76 -24.44
N VAL A 22 -6.10 -8.63 -23.42
CA VAL A 22 -6.41 -7.35 -22.78
C VAL A 22 -5.21 -6.81 -22.03
N THR A 23 -4.52 -7.65 -21.24
CA THR A 23 -3.30 -7.24 -20.53
C THR A 23 -2.21 -6.78 -21.48
N ARG A 24 -1.96 -7.52 -22.57
CA ARG A 24 -0.95 -7.16 -23.57
C ARG A 24 -1.27 -5.83 -24.23
N ARG A 25 -2.55 -5.58 -24.54
CA ARG A 25 -2.99 -4.29 -25.11
C ARG A 25 -2.77 -3.14 -24.13
N TRP A 26 -3.17 -3.27 -22.86
CA TRP A 26 -3.00 -2.20 -21.87
C TRP A 26 -1.54 -1.87 -21.58
N ILE A 27 -0.64 -2.86 -21.64
CA ILE A 27 0.80 -2.64 -21.54
C ILE A 27 1.31 -1.91 -22.79
N ALA A 28 0.91 -2.36 -23.99
CA ALA A 28 1.31 -1.72 -25.25
C ALA A 28 0.82 -0.26 -25.36
N ASP A 29 -0.39 0.02 -24.87
CA ASP A 29 -0.99 1.36 -24.84
C ASP A 29 -0.42 2.24 -23.71
N GLY A 30 0.44 1.68 -22.85
CA GLY A 30 1.08 2.38 -21.74
C GLY A 30 0.15 2.70 -20.56
N TRP A 31 -1.07 2.18 -20.54
CA TRP A 31 -2.01 2.34 -19.42
C TRP A 31 -1.56 1.55 -18.21
N TRP A 32 -0.97 0.38 -18.44
CA TRP A 32 -0.35 -0.45 -17.43
C TRP A 32 1.15 -0.45 -17.62
N ARG A 33 1.88 -0.23 -16.53
CA ARG A 33 3.34 -0.28 -16.48
C ARG A 33 3.75 -1.34 -15.47
N ASP A 34 4.97 -1.84 -15.60
CA ASP A 34 5.56 -2.81 -14.66
C ASP A 34 6.03 -2.16 -13.34
N GLU A 35 5.78 -0.86 -13.17
CA GLU A 35 6.09 -0.09 -11.98
C GLU A 35 5.09 -0.42 -10.86
N SER A 36 5.58 -0.90 -9.72
CA SER A 36 4.73 -1.08 -8.53
C SER A 36 4.46 0.25 -7.83
N LEU A 37 3.45 0.26 -6.96
CA LEU A 37 3.23 1.40 -6.06
C LEU A 37 4.46 1.71 -5.20
N GLY A 38 5.20 0.67 -4.79
CA GLY A 38 6.44 0.82 -4.02
C GLY A 38 7.54 1.50 -4.81
N ASP A 39 7.71 1.13 -6.08
CA ASP A 39 8.70 1.74 -6.98
C ASP A 39 8.38 3.21 -7.23
N MET A 40 7.10 3.53 -7.48
CA MET A 40 6.65 4.91 -7.68
C MET A 40 6.89 5.77 -6.44
N VAL A 41 6.61 5.25 -5.24
CA VAL A 41 6.86 5.96 -3.98
C VAL A 41 8.35 6.14 -3.73
N ALA A 42 9.17 5.11 -3.92
CA ALA A 42 10.62 5.19 -3.75
C ALA A 42 11.23 6.23 -4.68
N ALA A 43 10.91 6.16 -5.98
CA ALA A 43 11.41 7.12 -6.97
C ALA A 43 10.92 8.56 -6.71
N GLY A 44 9.70 8.72 -6.18
CA GLY A 44 9.18 10.01 -5.76
C GLY A 44 9.95 10.60 -4.58
N LEU A 45 10.18 9.80 -3.54
CA LEU A 45 10.89 10.20 -2.32
C LEU A 45 12.36 10.52 -2.56
N GLU A 46 13.03 9.78 -3.46
CA GLU A 46 14.40 10.09 -3.87
C GLU A 46 14.53 11.50 -4.46
N ARG A 47 13.52 11.96 -5.21
CA ARG A 47 13.53 13.27 -5.87
C ARG A 47 12.95 14.40 -5.02
N LEU A 48 11.96 14.09 -4.19
CA LEU A 48 11.11 15.07 -3.52
C LEU A 48 11.17 14.99 -1.99
N GLY A 49 12.12 14.23 -1.43
CA GLY A 49 12.23 14.01 0.01
C GLY A 49 12.24 15.30 0.83
N ASP A 50 12.90 16.36 0.35
CA ASP A 50 12.99 17.64 1.06
C ASP A 50 11.78 18.57 0.84
N VAL A 51 10.80 18.18 0.01
CA VAL A 51 9.62 19.00 -0.25
C VAL A 51 8.71 19.02 0.97
N ARG A 52 8.22 20.22 1.31
CA ARG A 52 7.31 20.46 2.43
C ARG A 52 6.00 19.68 2.25
N PHE A 53 5.60 19.00 3.32
CA PHE A 53 4.32 18.29 3.44
C PHE A 53 3.55 18.82 4.66
N GLU A 54 2.25 19.01 4.49
CA GLU A 54 1.37 19.54 5.55
C GLU A 54 0.08 18.74 5.65
N VAL A 55 -0.27 18.37 6.89
CA VAL A 55 -1.56 17.79 7.23
C VAL A 55 -2.39 18.89 7.89
N HIS A 56 -3.38 19.40 7.16
CA HIS A 56 -4.30 20.40 7.67
C HIS A 56 -5.42 19.73 8.46
N SER A 57 -5.27 19.69 9.78
CA SER A 57 -6.25 19.11 10.69
C SER A 57 -6.54 20.06 11.85
N LYS A 58 -7.81 20.15 12.25
CA LYS A 58 -8.23 20.92 13.43
C LYS A 58 -7.77 20.28 14.74
N PHE A 59 -7.54 18.96 14.75
CA PHE A 59 -7.23 18.21 15.95
C PHE A 59 -5.75 17.83 16.05
N ARG A 60 -5.13 17.52 14.92
CA ARG A 60 -3.73 17.09 14.83
C ARG A 60 -3.06 17.64 13.58
N PRO A 61 -2.79 18.96 13.51
CA PRO A 61 -2.01 19.50 12.41
C PRO A 61 -0.59 18.94 12.45
N TRP A 62 0.01 18.75 11.27
CA TRP A 62 1.39 18.30 11.14
C TRP A 62 2.08 19.04 9.99
N SER A 63 3.37 19.32 10.15
CA SER A 63 4.21 19.92 9.11
C SER A 63 5.61 19.32 9.16
N GLY A 64 6.19 19.10 7.99
CA GLY A 64 7.52 18.54 7.83
C GLY A 64 7.83 18.35 6.35
N THR A 65 8.57 17.30 6.02
CA THR A 65 8.91 16.96 4.64
C THR A 65 8.37 15.59 4.23
N PHE A 66 8.36 15.27 2.94
CA PHE A 66 8.07 13.90 2.50
C PHE A 66 9.07 12.88 3.06
N GLY A 67 10.33 13.29 3.28
CA GLY A 67 11.36 12.46 3.92
C GLY A 67 11.04 12.13 5.39
N ASP A 68 10.37 13.04 6.11
CA ASP A 68 9.92 12.76 7.48
C ASP A 68 8.77 11.76 7.51
N VAL A 69 7.86 11.85 6.53
CA VAL A 69 6.79 10.87 6.34
C VAL A 69 7.36 9.49 6.00
N ASP A 70 8.34 9.42 5.08
CA ASP A 70 9.02 8.16 4.73
C ASP A 70 9.70 7.52 5.94
N ARG A 71 10.40 8.31 6.75
CA ARG A 71 11.06 7.83 7.97
C ARG A 71 10.04 7.21 8.94
N ALA A 72 8.90 7.86 9.14
CA ALA A 72 7.83 7.34 9.98
C ALA A 72 7.22 6.06 9.38
N ALA A 73 6.98 6.02 8.07
CA ALA A 73 6.46 4.86 7.36
C ALA A 73 7.41 3.65 7.45
N ARG A 74 8.73 3.85 7.31
CA ARG A 74 9.75 2.79 7.46
C ARG A 74 9.83 2.26 8.88
N SER A 75 9.69 3.12 9.87
CA SER A 75 9.61 2.71 11.28
C SER A 75 8.39 1.80 11.51
N MET A 76 7.21 2.24 11.03
CA MET A 76 5.98 1.44 11.10
C MET A 76 6.13 0.11 10.35
N ALA A 77 6.69 0.12 9.14
CA ALA A 77 6.90 -1.10 8.35
C ALA A 77 7.84 -2.09 9.05
N THR A 78 8.88 -1.59 9.72
CA THR A 78 9.81 -2.41 10.52
C THR A 78 9.08 -3.08 11.68
N GLU A 79 8.23 -2.34 12.41
CA GLU A 79 7.43 -2.86 13.51
C GLU A 79 6.38 -3.88 13.05
N LEU A 80 5.70 -3.64 11.92
CA LEU A 80 4.76 -4.60 11.35
C LEU A 80 5.48 -5.91 11.01
N ARG A 81 6.66 -5.82 10.38
CA ARG A 81 7.47 -7.00 10.05
C ARG A 81 7.93 -7.74 11.31
N ALA A 82 8.34 -7.03 12.35
CA ALA A 82 8.70 -7.64 13.63
C ALA A 82 7.53 -8.40 14.29
N ARG A 83 6.29 -7.98 14.01
CA ARG A 83 5.05 -8.64 14.46
C ARG A 83 4.60 -9.79 13.53
N GLY A 84 5.40 -10.13 12.53
CA GLY A 84 5.14 -11.25 11.62
C GLY A 84 4.35 -10.89 10.36
N VAL A 85 4.08 -9.60 10.10
CA VAL A 85 3.41 -9.18 8.87
C VAL A 85 4.36 -9.30 7.68
N GLY A 86 3.90 -9.97 6.62
CA GLY A 86 4.64 -10.22 5.40
C GLY A 86 3.87 -9.88 4.12
N ALA A 87 4.53 -10.11 2.99
CA ALA A 87 3.91 -9.92 1.68
C ALA A 87 2.75 -10.91 1.49
N GLY A 88 1.59 -10.40 1.08
CA GLY A 88 0.37 -11.19 0.90
C GLY A 88 -0.58 -11.14 2.10
N ASP A 89 -0.13 -10.65 3.26
CA ASP A 89 -1.01 -10.43 4.41
C ASP A 89 -1.98 -9.26 4.17
N VAL A 90 -3.19 -9.38 4.73
CA VAL A 90 -4.23 -8.35 4.63
C VAL A 90 -4.28 -7.54 5.92
N ILE A 91 -4.06 -6.23 5.81
CA ILE A 91 -4.13 -5.28 6.93
C ILE A 91 -5.33 -4.36 6.74
N VAL A 92 -6.20 -4.27 7.74
CA VAL A 92 -7.29 -3.28 7.74
C VAL A 92 -6.72 -1.93 8.17
N VAL A 93 -6.85 -0.92 7.31
CA VAL A 93 -6.44 0.46 7.60
C VAL A 93 -7.69 1.32 7.76
N GLN A 94 -7.97 1.73 8.99
CA GLN A 94 -9.06 2.66 9.30
C GLN A 94 -8.48 3.83 10.09
N LEU A 95 -8.18 4.91 9.37
CA LEU A 95 -7.52 6.09 9.92
C LEU A 95 -8.36 7.33 9.62
N PRO A 96 -8.42 8.32 10.52
CA PRO A 96 -8.92 9.64 10.18
C PRO A 96 -7.93 10.37 9.25
N ASN A 97 -8.37 11.46 8.61
CA ASN A 97 -7.55 12.24 7.65
C ASN A 97 -6.41 13.06 8.29
N TRP A 98 -5.88 12.64 9.44
CA TRP A 98 -4.83 13.33 10.17
C TRP A 98 -3.71 12.43 10.69
N VAL A 99 -3.71 11.15 10.31
CA VAL A 99 -2.66 10.18 10.66
C VAL A 99 -1.44 10.37 9.78
#